data_AF-A0A6N6MNH7-F1
#
_entry.id   AF-A0A6N6MNH7-F1
#
_cell.length_a   1.000
_cell.length_b   1.000
_cell.length_c   1.000
_cell.angle_alpha   90.00
_cell.angle_beta   90.00
_cell.angle_gamma   90.00
#
_symmetry.space_group_name_H-M   'P 1'
#
loop_
_entity.id
_entity.type
_entity.pdbx_description
1 polymer ?
#
loop_
_entity_poly.entity_id
_entity_poly.type
_entity_poly.pdbx_seq_one_letter_code
_entity_poly.pdbx_strand_id
1 'polypeptide(L)'
;MMDEPRRFFAPWRIVEFEGAFRIEDAAALPLAYSYYSEEIGHRAVGGYMSRDDARRIALNITALPDLRAALRERDEPGALQAEVAALRSQLAEAAEERDAWRAEAARLRDWIDAQR
;
A
#
# COMPACT_ATOMS: atom_id res chain seq x y z
N MET A 1 -22.26 -2.50 -25.48
CA MET A 1 -21.19 -1.54 -25.13
C MET A 1 -20.70 -1.94 -23.75
N MET A 2 -19.45 -2.38 -23.64
CA MET A 2 -18.81 -2.51 -22.32
C MET A 2 -18.48 -1.08 -21.90
N ASP A 3 -19.20 -0.57 -20.89
CA ASP A 3 -18.95 0.73 -20.31
C ASP A 3 -17.51 0.70 -19.75
N GLU A 4 -16.64 1.52 -20.31
CA GLU A 4 -15.25 1.63 -19.88
C GLU A 4 -15.27 1.99 -18.38
N PRO A 5 -14.48 1.31 -17.51
CA PRO A 5 -14.59 1.53 -16.06
C PRO A 5 -14.36 3.02 -15.77
N ARG A 6 -15.39 3.67 -15.20
CA ARG A 6 -15.36 5.12 -14.91
C ARG A 6 -14.08 5.46 -14.15
N ARG A 7 -13.25 6.29 -14.78
CA ARG A 7 -12.04 6.84 -14.16
C ARG A 7 -12.42 8.10 -13.40
N PHE A 8 -11.91 8.22 -12.17
CA PHE A 8 -12.06 9.44 -11.36
C PHE A 8 -10.97 10.43 -11.76
N PHE A 9 -11.34 11.48 -12.47
CA PHE A 9 -10.36 12.38 -13.11
C PHE A 9 -9.69 13.30 -12.08
N ALA A 10 -8.36 13.35 -12.08
CA ALA A 10 -7.62 14.37 -11.36
C ALA A 10 -7.72 15.74 -12.08
N PRO A 11 -7.55 16.87 -11.36
CA PRO A 11 -7.35 16.97 -9.92
C PRO A 11 -8.66 16.74 -9.15
N TRP A 12 -8.55 16.17 -7.94
CA TRP A 12 -9.69 16.10 -7.03
C TRP A 12 -9.75 17.37 -6.19
N ARG A 13 -10.95 17.85 -5.89
CA ARG A 13 -11.18 19.11 -5.20
C ARG A 13 -12.14 18.97 -4.04
N ILE A 14 -11.98 19.84 -3.05
CA ILE A 14 -12.91 19.96 -1.93
C ILE A 14 -13.92 21.07 -2.24
N VAL A 15 -15.19 20.77 -2.02
CA VAL A 15 -16.29 21.73 -2.01
C VAL A 15 -16.91 21.70 -0.62
N GLU A 16 -16.97 22.85 0.04
CA GLU A 16 -17.56 22.97 1.38
C GLU A 16 -19.09 23.08 1.29
N PHE A 17 -19.76 22.32 2.16
CA PHE A 17 -21.20 22.29 2.36
C PHE A 17 -21.52 22.49 3.84
N GLU A 18 -22.77 22.78 4.15
CA GLU A 18 -23.23 22.86 5.54
C GLU A 18 -23.06 21.51 6.24
N GLY A 19 -22.15 21.45 7.22
CA GLY A 19 -21.85 20.24 8.01
C GLY A 19 -21.02 19.18 7.29
N ALA A 20 -20.49 19.45 6.10
CA ALA A 20 -19.64 18.49 5.39
C ALA A 20 -18.67 19.12 4.39
N PHE A 21 -17.57 18.42 4.12
CA PHE A 21 -16.71 18.66 2.97
C PHE A 21 -16.95 17.58 1.92
N ARG A 22 -17.40 17.97 0.72
CA ARG A 22 -17.55 17.07 -0.43
C ARG A 22 -16.25 17.03 -1.23
N ILE A 23 -15.81 15.83 -1.57
CA ILE A 23 -14.68 15.63 -2.47
C ILE A 23 -15.24 15.28 -3.85
N GLU A 24 -14.80 16.00 -4.87
CA GLU A 24 -15.21 15.78 -6.25
C GLU A 24 -14.02 15.53 -7.15
N ASP A 25 -14.23 14.78 -8.22
CA ASP A 25 -13.28 14.69 -9.31
C ASP A 25 -13.35 15.92 -10.25
N ALA A 26 -12.49 15.97 -11.25
CA ALA A 26 -12.43 17.09 -12.21
C ALA A 26 -13.71 17.26 -13.04
N ALA A 27 -14.56 16.23 -13.12
CA ALA A 27 -15.88 16.27 -13.79
C ALA A 27 -17.02 16.61 -12.81
N ALA A 28 -16.69 17.07 -11.59
CA ALA A 28 -17.63 17.37 -10.52
C ALA A 28 -18.43 16.15 -10.02
N LEU A 29 -17.95 14.93 -10.26
CA LEU A 29 -18.53 13.72 -9.71
C LEU A 29 -18.22 13.63 -8.20
N PRO A 30 -19.23 13.52 -7.32
CA PRO A 30 -18.98 13.31 -5.89
C PRO A 30 -18.29 11.97 -5.65
N LEU A 31 -17.11 12.00 -5.04
CA LEU A 31 -16.31 10.83 -4.69
C LEU A 31 -16.50 10.42 -3.22
N ALA A 32 -16.54 11.39 -2.32
CA ALA A 32 -16.65 11.17 -0.89
C ALA A 32 -17.18 12.41 -0.16
N TYR A 33 -17.63 12.20 1.08
CA TYR A 33 -18.06 13.26 2.00
C TYR A 33 -17.38 13.07 3.35
N SER A 34 -16.90 14.16 3.94
CA SER A 34 -16.40 14.19 5.32
C SER A 34 -17.32 15.06 6.16
N TYR A 35 -18.09 14.44 7.04
CA TYR A 35 -19.07 15.12 7.89
C TYR A 35 -18.45 15.65 9.17
N TYR A 36 -18.90 16.81 9.62
CA TYR A 36 -18.51 17.41 10.89
C TYR A 36 -19.72 17.99 11.61
N SER A 37 -19.55 18.24 12.91
CA SER A 37 -20.48 19.04 13.69
C SER A 37 -19.71 20.10 14.47
N GLU A 38 -20.20 21.34 14.43
CA GLU A 38 -19.67 22.42 15.27
C GLU A 38 -20.25 22.36 16.70
N GLU A 39 -21.37 21.68 16.88
CA GLU A 39 -22.01 21.52 18.18
C GLU A 39 -21.31 20.44 19.03
N ILE A 40 -20.84 20.85 20.21
CA ILE A 40 -20.07 20.01 21.14
C ILE A 40 -20.87 18.77 21.56
N GLY A 41 -22.20 18.92 21.78
CA GLY A 41 -23.08 17.82 22.16
C GLY A 41 -23.18 16.73 21.09
N HIS A 42 -23.28 17.13 19.82
CA HIS A 42 -23.29 16.19 18.69
C HIS A 42 -21.95 15.48 18.50
N ARG A 43 -20.81 16.14 18.74
CA ARG A 43 -19.49 15.48 18.69
C ARG A 43 -19.34 14.43 19.80
N ALA A 44 -19.79 14.73 21.02
CA ALA A 44 -19.64 13.85 22.17
C ALA A 44 -20.57 12.61 22.11
N VAL A 45 -21.78 12.75 21.56
CA VAL A 45 -22.78 11.67 21.53
C VAL A 45 -22.80 10.94 20.18
N GLY A 46 -22.59 11.65 19.07
CA GLY A 46 -22.70 11.11 17.71
C GLY A 46 -21.36 10.72 17.07
N GLY A 47 -20.23 10.96 17.73
CA GLY A 47 -18.90 10.65 17.18
C GLY A 47 -18.51 11.53 15.99
N TYR A 48 -19.18 12.67 15.81
CA TYR A 48 -18.88 13.58 14.70
C TYR A 48 -17.51 14.25 14.88
N MET A 49 -16.80 14.40 13.76
CA MET A 49 -15.54 15.12 13.71
C MET A 49 -15.74 16.63 13.99
N SER A 50 -14.67 17.28 14.44
CA SER A 50 -14.57 18.74 14.35
C SER A 50 -14.49 19.17 12.87
N ARG A 51 -14.81 20.44 12.57
CA ARG A 51 -14.67 20.98 11.22
C ARG A 51 -13.24 20.84 10.70
N ASP A 52 -12.24 21.09 11.56
CA ASP A 52 -10.83 20.96 11.19
C ASP A 52 -10.42 19.52 10.91
N ASP A 53 -10.91 18.55 11.70
CA ASP A 53 -10.64 17.13 11.46
C ASP A 53 -11.24 16.67 10.14
N ALA A 54 -12.51 17.02 9.87
CA ALA A 54 -13.16 16.67 8.62
C ALA A 54 -12.45 17.33 7.42
N ARG A 55 -12.05 18.59 7.56
CA ARG A 55 -11.27 19.30 6.54
C ARG A 55 -9.94 18.61 6.26
N ARG A 56 -9.22 18.20 7.31
CA ARG A 56 -7.93 17.49 7.20
C ARG A 56 -8.10 16.15 6.48
N ILE A 57 -9.15 15.39 6.80
CA ILE A 57 -9.46 14.14 6.10
C ILE A 57 -9.78 14.42 4.62
N ALA A 58 -10.62 15.41 4.33
CA ALA A 58 -10.95 15.78 2.95
C ALA A 58 -9.72 16.20 2.14
N LEU A 59 -8.80 16.98 2.73
CA LEU A 59 -7.53 17.37 2.09
C LEU A 59 -6.66 16.16 1.76
N ASN A 60 -6.51 15.23 2.69
CA ASN A 60 -5.75 14.00 2.46
C ASN A 60 -6.37 13.16 1.33
N ILE A 61 -7.70 13.07 1.25
CA ILE A 61 -8.38 12.35 0.17
C ILE A 61 -8.13 13.05 -1.18
N THR A 62 -8.22 14.38 -1.25
CA THR A 62 -7.96 15.10 -2.51
C THR A 62 -6.53 14.95 -3.04
N ALA A 63 -5.56 14.69 -2.16
CA ALA A 63 -4.17 14.47 -2.53
C ALA A 63 -3.87 13.05 -3.06
N LEU A 64 -4.85 12.14 -3.04
CA LEU A 64 -4.63 10.74 -3.46
C LEU A 64 -4.15 10.58 -4.91
N PRO A 65 -4.63 11.32 -5.92
CA PRO A 65 -4.09 11.22 -7.27
C PRO A 65 -2.59 11.52 -7.33
N ASP A 66 -2.16 12.59 -6.67
CA ASP A 66 -0.76 13.02 -6.63
C ASP A 66 0.10 12.03 -5.84
N LEU A 67 -0.40 11.57 -4.68
CA LEU A 67 0.27 10.54 -3.89
C LEU A 67 0.48 9.25 -4.71
N ARG A 68 -0.52 8.82 -5.47
CA ARG A 68 -0.41 7.62 -6.33
C ARG A 68 0.56 7.83 -7.49
N ALA A 69 0.62 9.04 -8.07
CA ALA A 69 1.62 9.36 -9.08
C ALA A 69 3.03 9.30 -8.49
N ALA A 70 3.26 9.97 -7.37
CA ALA A 70 4.55 9.97 -6.68
C ALA A 70 4.99 8.58 -6.20
N LEU A 71 4.05 7.74 -5.72
CA LEU A 71 4.36 6.36 -5.35
C LEU A 71 4.76 5.52 -6.56
N ARG A 72 4.14 5.70 -7.72
CA ARG A 72 4.53 5.00 -8.96
C ARG A 72 5.87 5.45 -9.51
N GLU A 73 6.23 6.72 -9.32
CA GLU A 73 7.57 7.21 -9.69
C GLU A 73 8.65 6.66 -8.76
N ARG A 74 8.33 6.46 -7.48
CA ARG A 74 9.27 5.89 -6.49
C ARG A 74 9.38 4.38 -6.58
N ASP A 75 8.27 3.71 -6.79
CA ASP A 75 8.22 2.28 -7.05
C ASP A 75 8.51 2.08 -8.54
N GLU A 76 9.79 2.00 -8.92
CA GLU A 76 10.16 1.39 -10.20
C GLU A 76 9.40 0.05 -10.29
N PRO A 77 8.41 -0.09 -11.18
CA PRO A 77 7.44 -1.17 -11.07
C PRO A 77 8.16 -2.51 -11.18
N GLY A 78 8.16 -3.29 -10.10
CA GLY A 78 8.84 -4.59 -10.09
C GLY A 78 10.25 -4.59 -9.48
N ALA A 79 10.83 -3.46 -9.06
CA ALA A 79 12.19 -3.42 -8.50
C ALA A 79 12.31 -4.27 -7.22
N LEU A 80 11.39 -4.09 -6.27
CA LEU A 80 11.35 -4.92 -5.05
C LEU A 80 11.09 -6.39 -5.37
N GLN A 81 10.22 -6.66 -6.35
CA GLN A 81 9.92 -8.02 -6.79
C GLN A 81 11.14 -8.69 -7.43
N ALA A 82 11.92 -7.95 -8.22
CA ALA A 82 13.17 -8.41 -8.82
C ALA A 82 14.25 -8.68 -7.77
N GLU A 83 14.38 -7.79 -6.77
CA GLU A 83 15.29 -7.96 -5.65
C GLU A 83 14.95 -9.22 -4.83
N VAL A 84 13.67 -9.41 -4.51
CA VAL A 84 13.19 -10.63 -3.82
C VAL A 84 13.46 -11.88 -4.65
N ALA A 85 13.29 -11.83 -5.97
CA ALA A 85 13.59 -12.95 -6.85
C ALA A 85 15.09 -13.29 -6.84
N ALA A 86 15.96 -12.27 -6.93
CA ALA A 86 17.41 -12.45 -6.87
C ALA A 86 17.86 -13.06 -5.53
N LEU A 87 17.34 -12.56 -4.41
CA LEU A 87 17.63 -13.10 -3.08
C LEU A 87 17.18 -14.55 -2.93
N ARG A 88 16.04 -14.92 -3.52
CA ARG A 88 15.56 -16.32 -3.54
C ARG A 88 16.48 -17.23 -4.33
N SER A 89 16.98 -16.78 -5.49
CA SER A 89 17.98 -17.52 -6.25
C SER A 89 19.27 -17.73 -5.46
N GLN A 90 19.80 -16.67 -4.84
CA GLN A 90 20.99 -16.77 -3.99
C GLN A 90 20.79 -17.73 -2.81
N LEU A 91 19.60 -17.71 -2.19
CA LEU A 91 19.27 -18.62 -1.10
C LEU A 91 19.20 -20.09 -1.56
N ALA A 92 18.71 -20.33 -2.78
CA ALA A 92 18.66 -21.68 -3.36
C ALA A 92 20.08 -22.21 -3.63
N GLU A 93 20.94 -21.39 -4.25
CA GLU A 93 22.35 -21.74 -4.50
C GLU A 93 23.08 -22.07 -3.19
N ALA A 94 22.94 -21.22 -2.17
CA ALA A 94 23.55 -21.47 -0.86
C ALA A 94 23.01 -22.74 -0.18
N ALA A 95 21.73 -23.08 -0.40
CA ALA A 95 21.15 -24.32 0.11
C ALA A 95 21.72 -25.56 -0.58
N GLU A 96 21.91 -25.52 -1.90
CA GLU A 96 22.55 -26.59 -2.67
C GLU A 96 23.99 -26.81 -2.22
N GLU A 97 24.78 -25.75 -2.06
CA GLU A 97 26.16 -25.84 -1.55
C GLU A 97 26.20 -26.48 -0.16
N ARG A 98 25.32 -26.03 0.74
CA ARG A 98 25.23 -26.60 2.09
C ARG A 98 24.91 -28.09 2.06
N ASP A 99 23.99 -28.50 1.20
CA ASP A 99 23.56 -29.90 1.11
C ASP A 99 24.65 -30.77 0.46
N ALA A 100 25.42 -30.23 -0.49
CA ALA A 100 26.62 -30.89 -1.03
C ALA A 100 27.69 -31.11 0.07
N TRP A 101 27.98 -30.08 0.86
CA TRP A 101 28.92 -30.19 2.00
C TRP A 101 28.45 -31.20 3.04
N ARG A 102 27.14 -31.25 3.33
CA ARG A 102 26.57 -32.24 4.25
C ARG A 102 26.71 -33.67 3.71
N ALA A 103 26.47 -33.87 2.42
CA ALA A 103 26.63 -35.18 1.79
C ALA A 103 28.09 -35.64 1.85
N GLU A 104 29.04 -34.74 1.59
CA GLU A 104 30.47 -35.05 1.67
C GLU A 104 30.91 -35.38 3.11
N ALA A 105 30.45 -34.59 4.08
CA ALA A 105 30.71 -34.87 5.49
C ALA A 105 30.15 -36.22 5.94
N ALA A 106 28.98 -36.63 5.41
CA ALA A 106 28.41 -37.95 5.67
C ALA A 106 29.26 -39.06 5.05
N ARG A 107 29.70 -38.91 3.78
CA ARG A 107 30.59 -39.89 3.12
C ARG A 107 31.90 -40.09 3.88
N LEU A 108 32.53 -39.00 4.29
CA LEU A 108 33.78 -39.06 5.06
C LEU A 108 33.58 -39.78 6.40
N ARG A 109 32.44 -39.55 7.06
CA ARG A 109 32.07 -40.24 8.30
C ARG A 109 31.92 -41.74 8.08
N ASP A 110 31.15 -42.15 7.08
CA ASP A 110 30.93 -43.56 6.75
C ASP A 110 32.25 -44.27 6.40
N TRP A 111 33.15 -43.58 5.68
CA TRP A 111 34.49 -44.11 5.38
C TRP A 111 35.31 -44.33 6.67
N ILE A 112 35.32 -43.38 7.60
CA ILE A 112 36.03 -43.51 8.88
C ILE A 112 35.46 -44.68 9.69
N ASP A 113 34.13 -44.80 9.76
CA ASP A 113 33.47 -45.87 10.51
C ASP A 113 33.74 -47.25 9.90
N ALA A 114 33.88 -47.36 8.57
CA ALA A 114 34.25 -48.59 7.89
C ALA A 114 35.73 -49.01 8.05
N GLN A 115 36.59 -48.12 8.55
CA GLN A 115 38.00 -48.42 8.85
C GLN A 115 38.23 -48.80 10.34
N ARG A 116 37.18 -48.83 11.16
CA ARG A 116 37.20 -49.21 12.58
C ARG A 116 36.78 -50.66 12.79
#